data_AF-X6PAR0-F1
#
_entry.id   AF-X6PAR0-F1
#
_cell.length_a   1.000
_cell.length_b   1.000
_cell.length_c   1.000
_cell.angle_alpha   90.00
_cell.angle_beta   90.00
_cell.angle_gamma   90.00
#
_symmetry.space_group_name_H-M   'P 1'
#
loop_
_entity.id
_entity.type
_entity.pdbx_description
1 polymer ?
#
loop_
_entity_poly.entity_id
_entity_poly.type
_entity_poly.pdbx_seq_one_letter_code
_entity_poly.pdbx_strand_id
1 'polypeptide(L)'
;MNLNLSMKSKEEEEIQIIVHHWIRILNIKLGWIKNFDKLVINYISTVFMFDTFRSSSKLINTFTEHTRGLRSVDYTIFDNCQFICSGSTDEIIRVWDVDNNKQIQSLNGHSESVNCVKFSLYYYHNHRQNIICSSSSDKTIRFWNFKHNKQLQILNGH
;
A
#
# COMPACT_ATOMS: atom_id res chain seq x y z
N MET A 1 -28.58 8.95 21.09
CA MET A 1 -28.45 8.17 19.84
C MET A 1 -29.17 8.98 18.76
N ASN A 2 -28.46 9.63 17.81
CA ASN A 2 -28.93 10.16 16.50
C ASN A 2 -28.23 11.43 15.97
N LEU A 3 -27.31 12.07 16.70
CA LEU A 3 -26.59 13.25 16.20
C LEU A 3 -25.73 12.95 14.94
N ASN A 4 -25.01 11.82 14.94
CA ASN A 4 -24.19 11.43 13.78
C ASN A 4 -25.02 11.02 12.55
N LEU A 5 -26.23 10.50 12.73
CA LEU A 5 -27.15 10.18 11.63
C LEU A 5 -27.71 11.46 11.00
N SER A 6 -28.01 12.46 11.83
CA SER A 6 -28.52 13.77 11.38
C SER A 6 -27.47 14.63 10.67
N MET A 7 -26.18 14.50 11.04
CA MET A 7 -25.11 15.21 10.32
C MET A 7 -24.85 14.58 8.95
N LYS A 8 -24.86 13.24 8.89
CA LYS A 8 -24.64 12.49 7.65
C LYS A 8 -25.75 12.75 6.62
N SER A 9 -27.00 12.87 7.05
CA SER A 9 -28.11 13.22 6.15
C SER A 9 -27.99 14.64 5.59
N LYS A 10 -27.43 15.57 6.36
CA LYS A 10 -27.27 16.97 5.94
C LYS A 10 -26.15 17.15 4.93
N GLU A 11 -25.04 16.43 5.11
CA GLU A 11 -23.94 16.38 4.14
C GLU A 11 -24.39 15.74 2.81
N GLU A 12 -25.20 14.69 2.87
CA GLU A 12 -25.78 14.06 1.68
C GLU A 12 -26.70 15.01 0.89
N GLU A 13 -27.50 15.84 1.58
CA GLU A 13 -28.33 16.88 0.95
C GLU A 13 -27.49 17.97 0.27
N GLU A 14 -26.41 18.45 0.90
CA GLU A 14 -25.51 19.45 0.32
C GLU A 14 -24.78 18.92 -0.93
N ILE A 15 -24.32 17.67 -0.90
CA ILE A 15 -23.69 17.01 -2.05
C ILE A 15 -24.67 16.92 -3.23
N GLN A 16 -25.93 16.55 -2.98
CA GLN A 16 -26.94 16.47 -4.04
C GLN A 16 -27.19 17.82 -4.71
N ILE A 17 -27.23 18.91 -3.94
CA ILE A 17 -27.39 20.28 -4.47
C ILE A 17 -26.22 20.65 -5.37
N ILE A 18 -24.98 20.38 -4.94
CA ILE A 18 -23.78 20.67 -5.72
C ILE A 18 -23.78 19.88 -7.03
N VAL A 19 -24.09 18.58 -6.98
CA VAL A 19 -24.16 17.73 -8.17
C VAL A 19 -25.20 18.24 -9.17
N HIS A 20 -26.40 18.58 -8.70
CA HIS A 20 -27.46 19.15 -9.56
C HIS A 20 -27.03 20.48 -10.21
N HIS A 21 -26.35 21.34 -9.45
CA HIS A 21 -25.87 22.62 -9.95
C HIS A 21 -24.88 22.44 -11.12
N TRP A 22 -23.94 21.52 -10.99
CA TRP A 22 -22.93 21.25 -12.03
C TRP A 22 -23.52 20.56 -13.26
N ILE A 23 -24.46 19.63 -13.10
CA ILE A 23 -25.20 19.01 -14.22
C ILE A 23 -25.87 20.09 -15.07
N ARG A 24 -26.50 21.09 -14.43
CA ARG A 24 -27.17 22.21 -15.10
C ARG A 24 -26.18 23.11 -15.84
N ILE A 25 -25.04 23.44 -15.23
CA ILE A 25 -24.02 24.32 -15.84
C ILE A 25 -23.33 23.65 -17.03
N LEU A 26 -22.96 22.38 -16.89
CA LEU A 26 -22.15 21.65 -17.87
C LEU A 26 -22.99 20.97 -18.96
N ASN A 27 -24.32 21.11 -18.89
CA ASN A 27 -25.28 20.59 -19.87
C ASN A 27 -25.09 19.08 -20.14
N ILE A 28 -24.78 18.32 -19.08
CA ILE A 28 -24.50 16.89 -19.14
C ILE A 28 -25.81 16.15 -19.41
N LYS A 29 -25.94 15.51 -20.58
CA LYS A 29 -27.04 14.59 -20.86
C LYS A 29 -26.75 13.24 -20.18
N LEU A 30 -27.35 13.03 -19.02
CA LEU A 30 -27.33 11.73 -18.34
C LEU A 30 -28.13 10.71 -19.17
N GLY A 31 -27.42 9.94 -19.99
CA GLY A 31 -27.91 8.61 -20.38
C GLY A 31 -27.99 7.72 -19.14
N TRP A 32 -28.80 6.66 -19.20
CA TRP A 32 -29.02 5.67 -18.12
C TRP A 32 -27.72 4.95 -17.71
N ILE A 33 -26.84 5.62 -16.97
CA ILE A 33 -25.77 5.00 -16.22
C ILE A 33 -26.31 4.81 -14.81
N LYS A 34 -26.89 3.63 -14.57
CA LYS A 34 -27.24 3.18 -13.23
C LYS A 34 -25.97 3.34 -12.36
N ASN A 35 -26.08 4.09 -11.27
CA ASN A 35 -25.00 4.39 -10.30
C ASN A 35 -24.02 5.52 -10.67
N PHE A 36 -24.36 6.47 -11.55
CA PHE A 36 -23.53 7.66 -11.78
C PHE A 36 -23.26 8.44 -10.48
N ASP A 37 -24.26 8.59 -9.63
CA ASP A 37 -24.11 9.23 -8.30
C ASP A 37 -23.04 8.53 -7.45
N LYS A 38 -22.96 7.20 -7.54
CA LYS A 38 -21.96 6.39 -6.84
C LYS A 38 -20.55 6.62 -7.40
N LEU A 39 -20.43 6.85 -8.70
CA LEU A 39 -19.18 7.16 -9.38
C LEU A 39 -18.69 8.56 -9.01
N VAL A 40 -19.61 9.54 -8.98
CA VAL A 40 -19.34 10.92 -8.53
C VAL A 40 -18.93 10.95 -7.06
N ILE A 41 -19.64 10.23 -6.18
CA ILE A 41 -19.28 10.11 -4.76
C ILE A 41 -17.90 9.47 -4.59
N ASN A 42 -17.59 8.40 -5.32
CA ASN A 42 -16.26 7.78 -5.28
C ASN A 42 -15.17 8.75 -5.77
N TYR A 43 -15.43 9.51 -6.83
CA TYR A 43 -14.47 10.47 -7.38
C TYR A 43 -14.23 11.66 -6.44
N ILE A 44 -15.29 12.26 -5.90
CA ILE A 44 -15.17 13.35 -4.93
C ILE A 44 -14.50 12.84 -3.65
N SER A 45 -14.88 11.66 -3.16
CA SER A 45 -14.24 11.04 -1.99
C SER A 45 -12.74 10.81 -2.21
N THR A 46 -12.34 10.28 -3.36
CA THR A 46 -10.91 10.04 -3.66
C THR A 46 -10.11 11.33 -3.82
N VAL A 47 -10.64 12.34 -4.52
CA VAL A 47 -9.98 13.63 -4.70
C VAL A 47 -9.88 14.41 -3.39
N PHE A 48 -10.98 14.50 -2.63
CA PHE A 48 -11.02 15.21 -1.35
C PHE A 48 -10.17 14.50 -0.28
N MET A 49 -10.13 13.17 -0.29
CA MET A 49 -9.24 12.38 0.57
C MET A 49 -7.77 12.67 0.25
N PHE A 50 -7.40 12.91 -1.00
CA PHE A 50 -6.02 13.22 -1.38
C PHE A 50 -5.57 14.59 -0.85
N ASP A 51 -6.39 15.62 -0.99
CA ASP A 51 -6.09 16.96 -0.43
C ASP A 51 -6.06 16.93 1.10
N THR A 52 -6.97 16.17 1.71
CA THR A 52 -6.98 15.94 3.17
C THR A 52 -5.73 15.18 3.62
N PHE A 53 -5.32 14.13 2.91
CA PHE A 53 -4.10 13.35 3.17
C PHE A 53 -2.85 14.23 3.04
N ARG A 54 -2.77 15.06 1.99
CA ARG A 54 -1.65 15.99 1.78
C ARG A 54 -1.56 17.02 2.90
N SER A 55 -2.69 17.64 3.25
CA SER A 55 -2.78 18.67 4.30
C SER A 55 -2.50 18.12 5.71
N SER A 56 -2.79 16.83 5.94
CA SER A 56 -2.61 16.16 7.23
C SER A 56 -1.37 15.25 7.33
N SER A 57 -0.51 15.22 6.30
CA SER A 57 0.62 14.28 6.22
C SER A 57 1.71 14.60 7.26
N LYS A 58 1.46 14.20 8.49
CA LYS A 58 2.44 14.14 9.56
C LYS A 58 3.29 12.90 9.35
N LEU A 59 4.61 13.06 9.34
CA LEU A 59 5.54 11.92 9.38
C LEU A 59 5.21 11.06 10.61
N ILE A 60 4.81 9.81 10.37
CA ILE A 60 4.35 8.90 11.43
C ILE A 60 5.55 8.16 12.05
N ASN A 61 6.37 7.53 11.20
CA ASN A 61 7.50 6.70 11.60
C ASN A 61 8.68 6.89 10.65
N THR A 62 9.89 6.69 11.17
CA THR A 62 11.15 6.76 10.42
C THR A 62 11.95 5.47 10.66
N PHE A 63 12.33 4.78 9.60
CA PHE A 63 13.15 3.56 9.66
C PHE A 63 14.54 3.83 9.04
N THR A 64 15.58 3.99 9.88
CA THR A 64 16.94 4.41 9.47
C THR A 64 17.97 3.29 9.47
N GLU A 65 17.48 2.06 9.42
CA GLU A 65 18.29 0.88 9.67
C GLU A 65 19.16 0.46 8.48
N HIS A 66 18.80 0.85 7.26
CA HIS A 66 19.65 0.62 6.09
C HIS A 66 20.89 1.52 6.10
N THR A 67 22.03 0.97 5.73
CA THR A 67 23.33 1.68 5.75
C THR A 67 23.66 2.37 4.44
N ARG A 68 22.94 2.03 3.36
CA ARG A 68 23.07 2.62 2.03
C ARG A 68 21.68 2.93 1.45
N GLY A 69 21.65 3.52 0.25
CA GLY A 69 20.43 3.98 -0.39
C GLY A 69 19.42 2.85 -0.65
N LEU A 70 18.16 3.12 -0.32
CA LEU A 70 17.02 2.26 -0.63
C LEU A 70 16.73 2.27 -2.13
N ARG A 71 16.37 1.10 -2.68
CA ARG A 71 16.02 0.94 -4.10
C ARG A 71 14.57 0.54 -4.30
N SER A 72 13.98 -0.16 -3.32
CA SER A 72 12.63 -0.68 -3.43
C SER A 72 11.98 -0.81 -2.06
N VAL A 73 10.67 -0.57 -2.00
CA VAL A 73 9.83 -0.75 -0.82
C VAL A 73 8.50 -1.36 -1.26
N ASP A 74 7.92 -2.18 -0.39
CA ASP A 74 6.59 -2.73 -0.56
C ASP A 74 5.84 -2.76 0.77
N TYR A 75 4.52 -2.76 0.70
CA TYR A 75 3.63 -2.72 1.86
C TYR A 75 2.56 -3.80 1.74
N THR A 76 2.19 -4.40 2.86
CA THR A 76 1.10 -5.39 2.90
C THR A 76 0.42 -5.45 4.26
N ILE A 77 -0.78 -6.04 4.27
CA ILE A 77 -1.54 -6.32 5.49
C ILE A 77 -1.81 -7.83 5.52
N PHE A 78 -1.27 -8.50 6.52
CA PHE A 78 -1.51 -9.92 6.76
C PHE A 78 -2.06 -10.10 8.18
N ASP A 79 -3.18 -10.82 8.31
CA ASP A 79 -3.86 -11.09 9.58
C ASP A 79 -4.00 -9.83 10.46
N ASN A 80 -4.47 -8.73 9.86
CA ASN A 80 -4.64 -7.41 10.48
C ASN A 80 -3.34 -6.74 11.01
N CYS A 81 -2.17 -7.28 10.67
CA CYS A 81 -0.88 -6.67 10.97
C CYS A 81 -0.31 -6.00 9.71
N GLN A 82 0.24 -4.81 9.89
CA GLN A 82 0.82 -4.02 8.81
C GLN A 82 2.32 -4.27 8.67
N PHE A 83 2.77 -4.67 7.48
CA PHE A 83 4.18 -4.94 7.21
C PHE A 83 4.72 -4.08 6.07
N ILE A 84 5.94 -3.61 6.24
CA ILE A 84 6.75 -3.01 5.18
C ILE A 84 7.96 -3.90 4.95
N CYS A 85 8.35 -4.10 3.69
CA CYS A 85 9.68 -4.61 3.36
C CYS A 85 10.41 -3.64 2.44
N SER A 86 11.74 -3.63 2.51
CA SER A 86 12.56 -2.85 1.58
C SER A 86 13.84 -3.55 1.20
N GLY A 87 14.29 -3.28 -0.03
CA GLY A 87 15.58 -3.68 -0.57
C GLY A 87 16.48 -2.47 -0.76
N SER A 88 17.76 -2.65 -0.45
CA SER A 88 18.74 -1.58 -0.44
C SER A 88 20.03 -1.98 -1.16
N THR A 89 20.81 -0.95 -1.50
CA THR A 89 22.18 -1.10 -1.98
C THR A 89 23.14 -1.67 -0.93
N ASP A 90 22.72 -1.77 0.34
CA ASP A 90 23.45 -2.52 1.37
C ASP A 90 23.26 -4.04 1.30
N GLU A 91 22.62 -4.54 0.22
CA GLU A 91 22.48 -5.97 -0.10
C GLU A 91 21.50 -6.71 0.82
N ILE A 92 20.86 -5.97 1.73
CA ILE A 92 19.95 -6.49 2.74
C ILE A 92 18.50 -6.18 2.35
N ILE A 93 17.62 -7.12 2.67
CA ILE A 93 16.18 -6.87 2.71
C ILE A 93 15.77 -6.77 4.17
N ARG A 94 15.09 -5.69 4.55
CA ARG A 94 14.56 -5.52 5.91
C ARG A 94 13.04 -5.59 5.88
N VAL A 95 12.45 -6.08 6.97
CA VAL A 95 11.01 -6.17 7.17
C VAL A 95 10.66 -5.54 8.51
N TRP A 96 9.66 -4.66 8.50
CA TRP A 96 9.15 -3.97 9.69
C TRP A 96 7.69 -4.31 9.93
N ASP A 97 7.37 -4.41 11.21
CA ASP A 97 6.01 -4.32 11.73
C ASP A 97 5.73 -2.83 11.99
N VAL A 98 4.77 -2.28 11.24
CA VAL A 98 4.42 -0.86 11.28
C VAL A 98 3.68 -0.52 12.57
N ASP A 99 2.84 -1.43 13.05
CA ASP A 99 2.02 -1.21 14.25
C ASP A 99 2.90 -1.11 15.50
N ASN A 100 3.99 -1.91 15.54
CA ASN A 100 4.96 -1.91 16.63
C ASN A 100 6.17 -0.99 16.39
N ASN A 101 6.25 -0.33 15.23
CA ASN A 101 7.40 0.47 14.78
C ASN A 101 8.75 -0.25 14.98
N LYS A 102 8.80 -1.54 14.66
CA LYS A 102 9.97 -2.40 14.91
C LYS A 102 10.38 -3.14 13.66
N GLN A 103 11.69 -3.23 13.45
CA GLN A 103 12.23 -4.19 12.51
C GLN A 103 12.05 -5.61 13.08
N ILE A 104 11.41 -6.48 12.29
CA ILE A 104 11.17 -7.86 12.68
C ILE A 104 12.09 -8.85 11.96
N GLN A 105 12.65 -8.46 10.80
CA GLN A 105 13.55 -9.33 10.07
C GLN A 105 14.61 -8.56 9.27
N SER A 106 15.78 -9.17 9.15
CA SER A 106 16.84 -8.83 8.20
C SER A 106 17.14 -10.09 7.39
N LEU A 107 16.99 -10.03 6.08
CA LEU A 107 17.25 -11.14 5.16
C LEU A 107 18.53 -10.83 4.42
N ASN A 108 19.58 -11.55 4.80
CA ASN A 108 20.91 -11.44 4.20
C ASN A 108 21.09 -12.61 3.23
N GLY A 109 21.73 -12.37 2.10
CA GLY A 109 22.14 -13.44 1.19
C GLY A 109 22.37 -13.00 -0.25
N HIS A 110 21.77 -11.89 -0.68
CA HIS A 110 22.20 -11.24 -1.91
C HIS A 110 23.64 -10.74 -1.73
N SER A 111 24.44 -10.81 -2.80
CA SER A 111 25.84 -10.36 -2.79
C SER A 111 26.05 -9.03 -3.51
N GLU A 112 24.97 -8.43 -4.00
CA GLU A 112 24.95 -7.11 -4.60
C GLU A 112 23.61 -6.41 -4.30
N SER A 113 23.48 -5.16 -4.74
CA SER A 113 22.33 -4.29 -4.48
C SER A 113 21.00 -4.96 -4.77
N VAL A 114 20.09 -4.95 -3.80
CA VAL A 114 18.71 -5.42 -3.98
C VAL A 114 17.93 -4.34 -4.69
N ASN A 115 17.54 -4.61 -5.94
CA ASN A 115 16.91 -3.63 -6.82
C ASN A 115 15.38 -3.63 -6.70
N CYS A 116 14.78 -4.76 -6.33
CA CYS A 116 13.34 -4.89 -6.16
C CYS A 116 12.99 -5.84 -5.01
N VAL A 117 11.95 -5.51 -4.25
CA VAL A 117 11.31 -6.41 -3.28
C VAL A 117 9.80 -6.36 -3.42
N LYS A 118 9.14 -7.49 -3.27
CA LYS A 118 7.67 -7.62 -3.29
C LYS A 118 7.16 -8.69 -2.34
N PHE A 119 6.08 -8.38 -1.61
CA PHE A 119 5.31 -9.41 -0.93
C PHE A 119 4.54 -10.26 -1.94
N SER A 120 4.50 -11.57 -1.72
CA SER A 120 3.70 -12.48 -2.54
C SER A 120 2.36 -12.77 -1.90
N LEU A 121 1.31 -12.11 -2.41
CA LEU A 121 -0.07 -12.42 -2.03
C LEU A 121 -0.48 -13.83 -2.45
N TYR A 122 0.10 -14.35 -3.54
CA TYR A 122 -0.17 -15.70 -4.01
C TYR A 122 0.19 -16.76 -2.95
N TYR A 123 1.41 -16.73 -2.42
CA TYR A 123 1.83 -17.69 -1.39
C TYR A 123 1.06 -17.50 -0.09
N TYR A 124 0.69 -16.27 0.25
CA TYR A 124 -0.11 -16.00 1.43
C TYR A 124 -1.53 -16.60 1.31
N HIS A 125 -2.24 -16.34 0.21
CA HIS A 125 -3.62 -16.81 0.06
C HIS A 125 -3.74 -18.31 -0.22
N ASN A 126 -2.80 -18.91 -0.95
CA ASN A 126 -2.88 -20.33 -1.32
C ASN A 126 -2.20 -21.27 -0.31
N HIS A 127 -1.15 -20.81 0.37
CA HIS A 127 -0.33 -21.66 1.23
C HIS A 127 -0.19 -21.14 2.66
N ARG A 128 -0.81 -19.99 2.99
CA ARG A 128 -0.64 -19.31 4.29
C ARG A 128 0.83 -19.05 4.62
N GLN A 129 1.62 -18.71 3.61
CA GLN A 129 3.03 -18.42 3.75
C GLN A 129 3.35 -16.95 3.48
N ASN A 130 4.16 -16.39 4.36
CA ASN A 130 4.57 -14.99 4.36
C ASN A 130 5.85 -14.83 3.51
N ILE A 131 5.66 -14.82 2.19
CA ILE A 131 6.77 -14.85 1.23
C ILE A 131 7.07 -13.46 0.65
N ILE A 132 8.36 -13.13 0.60
CA ILE A 132 8.91 -11.99 -0.13
C ILE A 132 9.70 -12.52 -1.33
N CYS A 133 9.51 -11.91 -2.48
CA CYS A 133 10.35 -12.08 -3.66
C CYS A 133 11.27 -10.87 -3.78
N SER A 134 12.54 -11.10 -4.09
CA SER A 134 13.52 -10.04 -4.31
C SER A 134 14.36 -10.29 -5.55
N SER A 135 14.78 -9.22 -6.22
CA SER A 135 15.78 -9.27 -7.28
C SER A 135 16.96 -8.37 -6.96
N SER A 136 18.15 -8.79 -7.38
CA SER A 136 19.41 -8.09 -7.11
C SER A 136 20.27 -8.02 -8.36
N SER A 137 21.24 -7.09 -8.35
CA SER A 137 22.31 -7.03 -9.34
C SER A 137 23.20 -8.28 -9.34
N ASP A 138 23.11 -9.12 -8.30
CA ASP A 138 23.83 -10.41 -8.20
C ASP A 138 23.32 -11.49 -9.17
N LYS A 139 22.45 -11.12 -10.10
CA LYS A 139 21.86 -11.99 -11.14
C LYS A 139 20.92 -13.05 -10.59
N THR A 140 20.42 -12.85 -9.36
CA THR A 140 19.48 -13.77 -8.72
C THR A 140 18.14 -13.12 -8.37
N ILE A 141 17.10 -13.95 -8.45
CA ILE A 141 15.81 -13.70 -7.81
C ILE A 141 15.66 -14.67 -6.65
N ARG A 142 15.27 -14.18 -5.47
CA ARG A 142 15.19 -15.01 -4.25
C ARG A 142 13.82 -14.92 -3.61
N PHE A 143 13.39 -16.04 -3.06
CA PHE A 143 12.15 -16.17 -2.30
C PHE A 143 12.46 -16.41 -0.82
N TRP A 144 11.83 -15.61 0.03
CA TRP A 144 12.10 -15.58 1.47
C TRP A 144 10.82 -15.78 2.25
N ASN A 145 10.80 -16.77 3.14
CA ASN A 145 9.81 -16.84 4.19
C ASN A 145 10.28 -15.99 5.37
N PHE A 146 9.77 -14.76 5.51
CA PHE A 146 10.30 -13.82 6.49
C PHE A 146 9.88 -14.14 7.92
N LYS A 147 8.77 -14.88 8.13
CA LYS A 147 8.36 -15.32 9.48
C LYS A 147 9.29 -16.37 10.07
N HIS A 148 9.87 -17.22 9.21
CA HIS A 148 10.77 -18.29 9.64
C HIS A 148 12.24 -17.99 9.32
N ASN A 149 12.54 -16.77 8.85
CA ASN A 149 13.85 -16.36 8.38
C ASN A 149 14.54 -17.39 7.46
N LYS A 150 13.77 -17.93 6.50
CA LYS A 150 14.24 -19.02 5.62
C LYS A 150 14.19 -18.60 4.16
N GLN A 151 15.31 -18.75 3.46
CA GLN A 151 15.33 -18.68 2.01
C GLN A 151 14.77 -19.98 1.42
N LEU A 152 13.77 -19.87 0.54
CA LEU A 152 13.07 -21.01 -0.04
C LEU A 152 13.63 -21.41 -1.40
N GLN A 153 13.92 -20.42 -2.25
CA GLN A 153 14.32 -20.67 -3.62
C GLN A 153 15.22 -19.54 -4.13
N ILE A 154 16.16 -19.91 -5.00
CA ILE A 154 16.98 -18.99 -5.80
C ILE A 154 16.74 -19.32 -7.27
N LEU A 155 16.47 -18.30 -8.07
CA LEU A 155 16.47 -18.37 -9.52
C LEU A 155 17.71 -17.64 -10.02
N ASN A 156 18.53 -18.31 -10.82
CA ASN A 156 19.77 -17.78 -11.37
C ASN A 156 19.61 -17.47 -12.86
N GLY A 157 20.46 -16.58 -13.39
CA GLY A 157 20.61 -16.36 -14.83
C GLY A 157 19.88 -15.13 -15.37
N HIS A 158 19.54 -14.17 -14.51
CA HIS A 158 19.00 -12.87 -14.86
C HIS A 158 20.10 -11.82 -14.99
#